data_AF-A0A183AT09-F1
#
_entry.id   AF-A0A183AT09-F1
#
_cell.length_a   1.000
_cell.length_b   1.000
_cell.length_c   1.000
_cell.angle_alpha   90.00
_cell.angle_beta   90.00
_cell.angle_gamma   90.00
#
_symmetry.space_group_name_H-M   'P 1'
#
loop_
_entity.id
_entity.type
_entity.pdbx_description
1 polymer ?
#
loop_
_entity_poly.entity_id
_entity_poly.type
_entity_poly.pdbx_seq_one_letter_code
_entity_poly.pdbx_strand_id
1 'polypeptide(L)'
;MICTLSPNQIGFSLRKLAFPNRSTEESSIQRDTGGSYRKAQSAQVITFMYYLSLIDDNISAIEHLSLPFDLAIGPHQLRHACHLAYRHPRLKLVLNHCGLPVYYTAAHGVNNLAFSSWRQDLEFLSRYPNVSCKVTGATGMATNSNDWCALSSLSHAVSCFGSDRCIFGSGWPLCRLIEPTQTGWADQAIMAKSLDTGEVPGEIAVKRARRGVPLSVLNMWESARLVEYAMGDAGYGSIEDKNKVFSLNAQSIYSLTIRPYGSCPKTLR
;
A
#
# COMPACT_ATOMS: atom_id res chain seq x y z
N MET A 1 3.43 4.84 10.92
CA MET A 1 4.30 6.01 11.17
C MET A 1 4.56 6.63 9.82
N ILE A 2 3.97 7.78 9.53
CA ILE A 2 4.20 8.52 8.28
C ILE A 2 5.39 9.44 8.56
N CYS A 3 6.52 9.21 7.91
CA CYS A 3 7.58 10.22 7.87
C CYS A 3 7.19 11.26 6.83
N THR A 4 6.54 12.34 7.27
CA THR A 4 6.50 13.58 6.51
C THR A 4 7.87 14.25 6.63
N LEU A 5 8.68 14.19 5.58
CA LEU A 5 9.85 15.04 5.47
C LEU A 5 9.37 16.48 5.23
N SER A 6 9.79 17.39 6.11
CA SER A 6 9.52 18.82 6.04
C SER A 6 10.20 19.43 4.80
N PRO A 7 9.56 20.37 4.05
CA PRO A 7 10.08 20.90 2.79
C PRO A 7 11.37 21.76 2.89
N ASN A 8 11.92 21.99 4.08
CA ASN A 8 12.90 23.07 4.29
C ASN A 8 14.39 22.66 4.33
N GLN A 9 14.78 21.48 3.80
CA GLN A 9 16.17 21.02 3.88
C GLN A 9 16.84 20.68 2.52
N ILE A 10 16.25 21.04 1.38
CA ILE A 10 16.93 20.92 0.08
C ILE A 10 17.04 22.30 -0.55
N GLY A 11 18.14 22.98 -0.27
CA GLY A 11 18.56 24.17 -0.99
C GLY A 11 19.02 23.80 -2.40
N PHE A 12 18.09 23.73 -3.35
CA PHE A 12 18.41 23.84 -4.77
C PHE A 12 17.76 25.12 -5.32
N SER A 13 18.61 26.02 -5.82
CA SER A 13 18.25 27.34 -6.32
C SER A 13 17.35 27.25 -7.58
N LEU A 14 16.04 27.44 -7.41
CA LEU A 14 15.08 27.64 -8.49
C LEU A 14 15.11 29.09 -9.02
N ARG A 15 16.26 29.54 -9.51
CA ARG A 15 16.37 30.82 -10.26
C ARG A 15 17.11 30.62 -11.57
N LYS A 16 16.41 30.05 -12.57
CA LYS A 16 16.59 30.29 -14.02
C LYS A 16 15.72 29.31 -14.82
N LEU A 17 14.40 29.47 -14.75
CA LEU A 17 13.49 29.02 -15.80
C LEU A 17 12.64 30.23 -16.17
N ALA A 18 13.23 31.11 -16.96
CA ALA A 18 12.51 32.20 -17.62
C ALA A 18 11.67 31.57 -18.74
N PHE A 19 10.35 31.55 -18.56
CA PHE A 19 9.41 31.25 -19.64
C PHE A 19 9.26 32.51 -20.51
N PRO A 20 9.43 32.45 -21.84
CA PRO A 20 9.02 33.56 -22.68
C PRO A 20 7.49 33.58 -22.78
N ASN A 21 6.90 34.70 -22.37
CA ASN A 21 5.51 35.04 -22.65
C ASN A 21 5.27 35.01 -24.17
N ARG A 22 4.25 34.26 -24.62
CA ARG A 22 3.67 34.43 -25.97
C ARG A 22 2.28 35.03 -25.84
N SER A 23 2.22 36.35 -25.85
CA SER A 23 1.11 37.10 -26.43
C SER A 23 1.62 37.74 -27.71
N THR A 24 0.76 37.79 -28.73
CA THR A 24 0.92 38.40 -30.07
C THR A 24 1.83 37.68 -31.07
N GLU A 25 1.24 36.77 -31.86
CA GLU A 25 1.46 36.65 -33.31
C GLU A 25 0.45 35.64 -33.90
N GLU A 26 -0.82 36.04 -33.95
CA GLU A 26 -1.77 35.48 -34.91
C GLU A 26 -1.64 36.29 -36.20
N SER A 27 -0.81 35.83 -37.13
CA SER A 27 -1.08 35.99 -38.56
C SER A 27 -0.16 35.11 -39.40
N SER A 28 -0.81 34.30 -40.25
CA SER A 28 -0.27 33.69 -41.46
C SER A 28 0.96 32.79 -41.38
N ILE A 29 0.77 31.48 -41.11
CA ILE A 29 1.57 30.44 -41.77
C ILE A 29 0.64 29.29 -42.21
N GLN A 30 0.68 29.03 -43.51
CA GLN A 30 -0.08 28.02 -44.24
C GLN A 30 0.23 26.58 -43.79
N ARG A 31 -0.73 25.71 -44.06
CA ARG A 31 -0.76 24.27 -43.74
C ARG A 31 0.44 23.53 -44.33
N ASP A 32 1.33 23.05 -43.47
CA ASP A 32 2.17 21.87 -43.73
C ASP A 32 1.98 20.86 -42.59
N THR A 33 0.94 20.04 -42.69
CA THR A 33 0.44 19.19 -41.60
C THR A 33 1.18 17.83 -41.48
N GLY A 34 2.10 17.50 -42.37
CA GLY A 34 2.82 16.21 -42.37
C GLY A 34 4.17 16.22 -41.63
N GLY A 35 4.99 17.25 -41.83
CA GLY A 35 6.35 17.33 -41.25
C GLY A 35 6.39 17.79 -39.79
N SER A 36 5.46 18.66 -39.40
CA SER A 36 5.38 19.21 -38.03
C SER A 36 4.88 18.17 -37.02
N TYR A 37 3.93 17.31 -37.43
CA TYR A 37 3.42 16.20 -36.61
C TYR A 37 4.50 15.16 -36.28
N ARG A 38 5.33 14.77 -37.26
CA ARG A 38 6.43 13.83 -37.02
C ARG A 38 7.49 14.40 -36.09
N LYS A 39 7.89 15.67 -36.25
CA LYS A 39 8.87 16.30 -35.34
C LYS A 39 8.33 16.47 -33.91
N ALA A 40 7.05 16.83 -33.75
CA ALA A 40 6.41 16.91 -32.44
C ALA A 40 6.33 15.54 -31.75
N GLN A 41 5.97 14.49 -32.49
CA GLN A 41 5.98 13.11 -31.99
C GLN A 41 7.38 12.65 -31.61
N SER A 42 8.40 12.92 -32.44
CA SER A 42 9.79 12.58 -32.13
C SER A 42 10.31 13.30 -30.89
N ALA A 43 9.98 14.58 -30.72
CA ALA A 43 10.35 15.35 -29.53
C ALA A 43 9.65 14.80 -28.28
N GLN A 44 8.35 14.48 -28.35
CA GLN A 44 7.61 13.84 -27.26
C GLN A 44 8.19 12.48 -26.89
N VAL A 45 8.60 11.67 -27.87
CA VAL A 45 9.25 10.37 -27.64
C VAL A 45 10.61 10.53 -26.99
N ILE A 46 11.45 11.47 -27.46
CA ILE A 46 12.77 11.73 -26.86
C ILE A 46 12.62 12.25 -25.43
N THR A 47 11.69 13.18 -25.21
CA THR A 47 11.39 13.71 -23.87
C THR A 47 10.88 12.59 -22.95
N PHE A 48 9.97 11.73 -23.41
CA PHE A 48 9.49 10.58 -22.64
C PHE A 48 10.60 9.58 -22.33
N MET A 49 11.46 9.26 -23.29
CA MET A 49 12.63 8.39 -23.09
C MET A 49 13.63 8.99 -22.08
N TYR A 50 13.84 10.30 -22.11
CA TYR A 50 14.68 11.01 -21.14
C TYR A 50 14.09 10.98 -19.73
N TYR A 51 12.76 11.13 -19.60
CA TYR A 51 12.09 10.97 -18.31
C TYR A 51 12.18 9.53 -17.80
N LEU A 52 12.06 8.53 -18.68
CA LEU A 52 12.22 7.13 -18.31
C LEU A 52 13.64 6.82 -17.83
N SER A 53 14.68 7.32 -18.51
CA SER A 53 16.07 7.14 -18.06
C SER A 53 16.32 7.80 -16.71
N LEU A 54 15.78 9.01 -16.50
CA LEU A 54 15.93 9.71 -15.22
C LEU A 54 15.25 8.97 -14.07
N ILE A 55 14.07 8.37 -14.29
CA ILE A 55 13.40 7.56 -13.27
C ILE A 55 14.26 6.34 -12.93
N ASP A 56 14.79 5.66 -13.93
CA ASP A 56 15.63 4.47 -13.76
C ASP A 56 16.92 4.76 -12.99
N ASP A 57 17.56 5.89 -13.30
CA ASP A 57 18.76 6.36 -12.60
C ASP A 57 18.46 6.65 -11.13
N ASN A 58 17.32 7.28 -10.84
CA ASN A 58 16.89 7.54 -9.47
C ASN A 58 16.59 6.26 -8.69
N ILE A 59 15.92 5.28 -9.31
CA ILE A 59 15.66 3.98 -8.68
C ILE A 59 16.97 3.23 -8.44
N SER A 60 17.91 3.29 -9.39
CA SER A 60 19.25 2.70 -9.23
C SER A 60 19.99 3.33 -8.05
N ALA A 61 19.90 4.65 -7.87
CA ALA A 61 20.49 5.31 -6.71
C ALA A 61 19.87 4.84 -5.37
N ILE A 62 18.56 4.64 -5.31
CA ILE A 62 17.86 4.10 -4.13
C ILE A 62 18.35 2.65 -3.84
N GLU A 63 18.48 1.83 -4.87
CA GLU A 63 19.02 0.47 -4.75
C GLU A 63 20.45 0.48 -4.20
N HIS A 64 21.33 1.34 -4.73
CA HIS A 64 22.71 1.47 -4.26
C HIS A 64 22.80 1.91 -2.80
N LEU A 65 21.90 2.77 -2.36
CA LEU A 65 21.79 3.19 -0.95
C LEU A 65 21.12 2.14 -0.05
N SER A 66 20.68 1.01 -0.60
CA SER A 66 19.97 -0.06 0.12
C SER A 66 18.72 0.43 0.87
N LEU A 67 18.08 1.48 0.33
CA LEU A 67 16.84 2.02 0.88
C LEU A 67 15.64 1.23 0.34
N PRO A 68 14.64 0.89 1.17
CA PRO A 68 13.41 0.29 0.68
C PRO A 68 12.61 1.30 -0.15
N PHE A 69 11.88 0.81 -1.15
CA PHE A 69 11.01 1.62 -1.99
C PHE A 69 9.56 1.14 -1.90
N ASP A 70 8.70 2.00 -1.36
CA ASP A 70 7.27 1.74 -1.17
C ASP A 70 6.48 2.00 -2.46
N LEU A 71 5.84 0.96 -3.00
CA LEU A 71 4.98 1.01 -4.18
C LEU A 71 3.53 1.32 -3.77
N ALA A 72 3.16 2.60 -3.85
CA ALA A 72 1.78 3.06 -3.70
C ALA A 72 1.07 3.10 -5.07
N ILE A 73 0.68 1.93 -5.57
CA ILE A 73 0.14 1.74 -6.92
C ILE A 73 -1.24 1.05 -6.90
N GLY A 74 -1.97 1.19 -8.00
CA GLY A 74 -3.24 0.48 -8.23
C GLY A 74 -3.06 -0.85 -9.00
N PRO A 75 -4.14 -1.63 -9.16
CA PRO A 75 -4.08 -2.96 -9.76
C PRO A 75 -3.58 -2.93 -11.22
N HIS A 76 -3.99 -1.92 -11.99
CA HIS A 76 -3.55 -1.69 -13.38
C HIS A 76 -2.03 -1.47 -13.54
N GLN A 77 -1.29 -1.24 -12.46
CA GLN A 77 0.15 -0.96 -12.49
C GLN A 77 1.00 -2.14 -11.99
N LEU A 78 0.40 -3.24 -11.54
CA LEU A 78 1.14 -4.38 -10.98
C LEU A 78 2.13 -5.01 -11.98
N ARG A 79 1.81 -5.03 -13.28
CA ARG A 79 2.74 -5.49 -14.32
C ARG A 79 3.95 -4.55 -14.48
N HIS A 80 3.75 -3.25 -14.30
CA HIS A 80 4.87 -2.30 -14.30
C HIS A 80 5.77 -2.51 -13.06
N ALA A 81 5.19 -2.84 -11.90
CA ALA A 81 5.96 -3.23 -10.73
C ALA A 81 6.80 -4.50 -10.97
N CYS A 82 6.29 -5.47 -11.74
CA CYS A 82 7.07 -6.65 -12.14
C CYS A 82 8.32 -6.25 -12.94
N HIS A 83 8.19 -5.33 -13.89
CA HIS A 83 9.32 -4.83 -14.67
C HIS A 83 10.35 -4.11 -13.78
N LEU A 84 9.90 -3.31 -12.81
CA LEU A 84 10.76 -2.65 -11.84
C LEU A 84 11.52 -3.67 -10.97
N ALA A 85 10.81 -4.68 -10.46
CA ALA A 85 11.38 -5.73 -9.63
C ALA A 85 12.42 -6.58 -10.38
N TYR A 86 12.14 -6.89 -11.65
CA TYR A 86 13.06 -7.58 -12.55
C TYR A 86 14.33 -6.76 -12.81
N ARG A 87 14.17 -5.45 -13.04
CA ARG A 87 15.28 -4.56 -13.42
C ARG A 87 16.20 -4.20 -12.25
N HIS A 88 15.65 -4.09 -11.04
CA HIS A 88 16.40 -3.78 -9.82
C HIS A 88 16.27 -4.91 -8.79
N PRO A 89 16.91 -6.08 -9.04
CA PRO A 89 16.71 -7.27 -8.21
C PRO A 89 17.29 -7.14 -6.79
N ARG A 90 18.13 -6.13 -6.49
CA ARG A 90 18.63 -5.87 -5.14
C ARG A 90 17.80 -4.82 -4.40
N LEU A 91 16.92 -4.10 -5.10
CA LEU A 91 16.05 -3.11 -4.49
C LEU A 91 14.94 -3.80 -3.71
N LYS A 92 14.84 -3.49 -2.41
CA LYS A 92 13.73 -3.94 -1.56
C LYS A 92 12.47 -3.17 -1.92
N LEU A 93 11.56 -3.82 -2.62
CA LEU A 93 10.27 -3.24 -3.03
C LEU A 93 9.19 -3.66 -2.03
N VAL A 94 8.38 -2.70 -1.59
CA VAL A 94 7.24 -2.98 -0.70
C VAL A 94 5.94 -2.55 -1.37
N LEU A 95 5.13 -3.52 -1.77
CA LEU A 95 3.80 -3.26 -2.32
C LEU A 95 2.85 -2.82 -1.22
N ASN A 96 2.31 -1.60 -1.31
CA ASN A 96 1.32 -1.11 -0.36
C ASN A 96 -0.08 -1.63 -0.66
N HIS A 97 -0.86 -1.89 0.41
CA HIS A 97 -2.28 -2.24 0.33
C HIS A 97 -2.58 -3.36 -0.66
N CYS A 98 -1.67 -4.33 -0.79
CA CYS A 98 -1.75 -5.42 -1.76
C CYS A 98 -1.98 -4.98 -3.23
N GLY A 99 -1.64 -3.74 -3.59
CA GLY A 99 -1.96 -3.17 -4.91
C GLY A 99 -3.44 -2.84 -5.14
N LEU A 100 -4.25 -2.85 -4.07
CA LEU A 100 -5.67 -2.48 -4.04
C LEU A 100 -5.92 -1.38 -3.00
N PRO A 101 -5.40 -0.17 -3.22
CA PRO A 101 -5.63 0.92 -2.29
C PRO A 101 -7.10 1.35 -2.30
N VAL A 102 -7.66 1.63 -1.10
CA VAL A 102 -9.09 1.93 -0.90
C VAL A 102 -9.62 3.04 -1.80
N TYR A 103 -8.83 4.10 -2.02
CA TYR A 103 -9.26 5.21 -2.87
C TYR A 103 -9.50 4.77 -4.32
N TYR A 104 -8.70 3.84 -4.83
CA TYR A 104 -8.84 3.33 -6.20
C TYR A 104 -10.10 2.48 -6.30
N THR A 105 -10.31 1.59 -5.32
CA THR A 105 -11.48 0.70 -5.27
C THR A 105 -12.78 1.45 -5.00
N ALA A 106 -12.71 2.57 -4.27
CA ALA A 106 -13.85 3.48 -4.09
C ALA A 106 -14.28 4.15 -5.40
N ALA A 107 -13.31 4.60 -6.19
CA ALA A 107 -13.55 5.39 -7.40
C ALA A 107 -13.85 4.52 -8.64
N HIS A 108 -13.36 3.28 -8.67
CA HIS A 108 -13.46 2.38 -9.81
C HIS A 108 -14.17 1.12 -9.32
N GLY A 109 -15.48 1.02 -9.55
CA GLY A 109 -16.27 -0.12 -9.11
C GLY A 109 -15.71 -1.47 -9.59
N VAL A 110 -16.08 -2.55 -8.89
CA VAL A 110 -15.56 -3.93 -9.06
C VAL A 110 -15.69 -4.52 -10.47
N ASN A 111 -16.51 -3.95 -11.35
CA ASN A 111 -16.69 -4.39 -12.74
C ASN A 111 -15.59 -3.91 -13.69
N ASN A 112 -14.54 -3.24 -13.20
CA ASN A 112 -13.41 -2.82 -14.00
C ASN A 112 -12.45 -4.00 -14.26
N LEU A 113 -12.03 -4.19 -15.52
CA LEU A 113 -11.05 -5.20 -15.97
C LEU A 113 -9.75 -5.23 -15.15
N ALA A 114 -9.33 -4.09 -14.57
CA ALA A 114 -8.16 -4.04 -13.70
C ALA A 114 -8.33 -4.87 -12.42
N PHE A 115 -9.56 -5.06 -11.93
CA PHE A 115 -9.82 -5.98 -10.82
C PHE A 115 -9.70 -7.42 -11.28
N SER A 116 -10.29 -7.78 -12.42
CA SER A 116 -10.30 -9.19 -12.86
C SER A 116 -8.90 -9.78 -13.08
N SER A 117 -7.89 -8.97 -13.44
CA SER A 117 -6.49 -9.43 -13.56
C SER A 117 -5.67 -9.33 -12.27
N TRP A 118 -6.14 -8.61 -11.24
CA TRP A 118 -5.35 -8.31 -10.04
C TRP A 118 -4.79 -9.57 -9.36
N ARG A 119 -5.63 -10.60 -9.16
CA ARG A 119 -5.18 -11.83 -8.48
C ARG A 119 -3.98 -12.46 -9.19
N GLN A 120 -4.05 -12.52 -10.53
CA GLN A 120 -2.99 -13.08 -11.37
C GLN A 120 -1.76 -12.16 -11.41
N ASP A 121 -1.95 -10.85 -11.56
CA ASP A 121 -0.84 -9.90 -11.61
C ASP A 121 -0.10 -9.81 -10.26
N LEU A 122 -0.81 -9.97 -9.14
CA LEU A 122 -0.24 -10.07 -7.80
C LEU A 122 0.59 -11.35 -7.63
N GLU A 123 0.08 -12.48 -8.12
CA GLU A 123 0.82 -13.75 -8.11
C GLU A 123 2.11 -13.64 -8.94
N PHE A 124 2.05 -13.01 -10.12
CA PHE A 124 3.26 -12.77 -10.91
C PHE A 124 4.27 -11.89 -10.18
N LEU A 125 3.80 -10.82 -9.53
CA LEU A 125 4.67 -9.95 -8.75
C LEU A 125 5.27 -10.67 -7.54
N SER A 126 4.53 -11.57 -6.90
CA SER A 126 5.02 -12.30 -5.74
C SER A 126 6.14 -13.29 -6.08
N ARG A 127 6.34 -13.65 -7.35
CA ARG A 127 7.47 -14.49 -7.78
C ARG A 127 8.82 -13.78 -7.69
N TYR A 128 8.85 -12.45 -7.57
CA TYR A 128 10.07 -11.68 -7.38
C TYR A 128 10.48 -11.67 -5.89
N PRO A 129 11.66 -12.21 -5.52
CA PRO A 129 12.05 -12.38 -4.12
C PRO A 129 12.35 -11.04 -3.42
N ASN A 130 12.68 -9.99 -4.18
CA ASN A 130 12.93 -8.65 -3.68
C ASN A 130 11.66 -7.83 -3.43
N VAL A 131 10.48 -8.42 -3.67
CA VAL A 131 9.19 -7.77 -3.40
C VAL A 131 8.55 -8.37 -2.15
N SER A 132 8.17 -7.48 -1.23
CA SER A 132 7.35 -7.76 -0.06
C SER A 132 5.99 -7.08 -0.18
N CYS A 133 4.98 -7.61 0.51
CA CYS A 133 3.62 -7.09 0.46
C CYS A 133 3.18 -6.56 1.83
N LYS A 134 2.75 -5.32 1.87
CA LYS A 134 2.21 -4.69 3.08
C LYS A 134 0.71 -4.98 3.17
N VAL A 135 0.36 -5.86 4.11
CA VAL A 135 -1.01 -6.28 4.40
C VAL A 135 -1.63 -5.32 5.40
N THR A 136 -2.71 -4.65 4.99
CA THR A 136 -3.36 -3.62 5.80
C THR A 136 -4.88 -3.77 5.77
N GLY A 137 -5.55 -3.37 6.85
CA GLY A 137 -7.01 -3.29 6.88
C GLY A 137 -7.58 -2.22 5.94
N ALA A 138 -6.74 -1.37 5.34
CA ALA A 138 -7.11 -0.41 4.30
C ALA A 138 -6.81 -0.98 2.90
N THR A 139 -7.25 -2.21 2.63
CA THR A 139 -7.07 -2.91 1.34
C THR A 139 -8.43 -3.37 0.86
N GLY A 140 -8.77 -3.12 -0.41
CA GLY A 140 -9.97 -3.66 -1.03
C GLY A 140 -11.28 -3.17 -0.39
N MET A 141 -12.00 -2.29 -1.09
CA MET A 141 -13.38 -1.97 -0.74
C MET A 141 -14.30 -2.57 -1.79
N ALA A 142 -15.02 -3.63 -1.43
CA ALA A 142 -16.07 -4.18 -2.28
C ALA A 142 -17.39 -3.47 -1.99
N THR A 143 -17.93 -2.84 -3.02
CA THR A 143 -19.37 -2.65 -3.14
C THR A 143 -19.96 -3.98 -3.64
N ASN A 144 -20.62 -4.72 -2.75
CA ASN A 144 -21.58 -5.81 -3.06
C ASN A 144 -21.05 -7.16 -3.58
N SER A 145 -19.76 -7.53 -3.46
CA SER A 145 -19.31 -8.91 -3.77
C SER A 145 -18.26 -9.44 -2.77
N ASN A 146 -18.39 -10.72 -2.39
CA ASN A 146 -17.48 -11.38 -1.45
C ASN A 146 -16.05 -11.53 -2.01
N ASP A 147 -15.89 -11.51 -3.33
CA ASP A 147 -14.62 -11.79 -4.01
C ASP A 147 -13.58 -10.66 -3.94
N TRP A 148 -14.00 -9.44 -3.58
CA TRP A 148 -13.16 -8.24 -3.59
C TRP A 148 -13.13 -7.50 -2.24
N CYS A 149 -13.61 -8.16 -1.19
CA CYS A 149 -13.57 -7.62 0.16
C CYS A 149 -12.13 -7.63 0.72
N ALA A 150 -11.91 -6.87 1.80
CA ALA A 150 -10.60 -6.81 2.45
C ALA A 150 -10.07 -8.19 2.85
N LEU A 151 -10.91 -9.06 3.42
CA LEU A 151 -10.52 -10.41 3.84
C LEU A 151 -10.03 -11.26 2.65
N SER A 152 -10.82 -11.37 1.59
CA SER A 152 -10.44 -12.16 0.41
C SER A 152 -9.15 -11.65 -0.25
N SER A 153 -9.01 -10.32 -0.32
CA SER A 153 -7.83 -9.67 -0.90
C SER A 153 -6.57 -9.92 -0.04
N LEU A 154 -6.71 -9.81 1.28
CA LEU A 154 -5.61 -10.07 2.21
C LEU A 154 -5.21 -11.55 2.19
N SER A 155 -6.17 -12.47 2.19
CA SER A 155 -5.91 -13.91 2.19
C SER A 155 -5.19 -14.33 0.91
N HIS A 156 -5.60 -13.79 -0.25
CA HIS A 156 -4.90 -14.00 -1.53
C HIS A 156 -3.49 -13.40 -1.53
N ALA A 157 -3.29 -12.21 -0.97
CA ALA A 157 -1.96 -11.61 -0.87
C ALA A 157 -1.04 -12.43 0.04
N VAL A 158 -1.54 -12.89 1.19
CA VAL A 158 -0.76 -13.73 2.11
C VAL A 158 -0.44 -15.07 1.47
N SER A 159 -1.36 -15.70 0.74
CA SER A 159 -1.07 -16.96 0.03
C SER A 159 0.01 -16.79 -1.04
N CYS A 160 0.02 -15.65 -1.76
CA CYS A 160 1.00 -15.35 -2.80
C CYS A 160 2.40 -15.05 -2.27
N PHE A 161 2.52 -14.27 -1.19
CA PHE A 161 3.81 -13.79 -0.67
C PHE A 161 4.37 -14.65 0.47
N GLY A 162 3.50 -15.31 1.22
CA GLY A 162 3.81 -16.06 2.43
C GLY A 162 4.13 -15.17 3.65
N SER A 163 4.21 -15.79 4.82
CA SER A 163 4.50 -15.08 6.07
C SER A 163 5.87 -14.40 6.08
N ASP A 164 6.84 -14.87 5.30
CA ASP A 164 8.19 -14.32 5.23
C ASP A 164 8.29 -12.98 4.49
N ARG A 165 7.30 -12.65 3.64
CA ARG A 165 7.31 -11.41 2.83
C ARG A 165 6.08 -10.55 3.00
N CYS A 166 5.19 -10.91 3.93
CA CYS A 166 4.09 -10.06 4.33
C CYS A 166 4.48 -9.14 5.50
N ILE A 167 4.07 -7.88 5.45
CA ILE A 167 4.32 -6.90 6.52
C ILE A 167 2.98 -6.31 6.98
N PHE A 168 2.68 -6.37 8.27
CA PHE A 168 1.52 -5.69 8.79
C PHE A 168 1.68 -4.16 8.73
N GLY A 169 0.65 -3.49 8.20
CA GLY A 169 0.45 -2.06 8.37
C GLY A 169 -0.97 -1.78 8.84
N SER A 170 -1.13 -0.90 9.82
CA SER A 170 -2.48 -0.55 10.30
C SER A 170 -3.33 0.14 9.24
N GLY A 171 -2.72 0.84 8.29
CA GLY A 171 -3.42 1.69 7.33
C GLY A 171 -4.08 2.91 7.98
N TRP A 172 -3.79 3.22 9.25
CA TRP A 172 -4.39 4.36 9.93
C TRP A 172 -3.87 5.69 9.35
N PRO A 173 -4.73 6.72 9.15
CA PRO A 173 -6.16 6.77 9.48
C PRO A 173 -7.08 6.25 8.37
N LEU A 174 -6.56 5.86 7.21
CA LEU A 174 -7.34 5.40 6.05
C LEU A 174 -8.17 4.15 6.33
N CYS A 175 -7.75 3.29 7.26
CA CYS A 175 -8.55 2.13 7.70
C CYS A 175 -9.94 2.54 8.20
N ARG A 176 -10.10 3.77 8.70
CA ARG A 176 -11.38 4.31 9.17
C ARG A 176 -12.38 4.61 8.05
N LEU A 177 -11.96 4.52 6.79
CA LEU A 177 -12.83 4.66 5.63
C LEU A 177 -13.56 3.36 5.29
N ILE A 178 -13.20 2.24 5.94
CA ILE A 178 -13.82 0.94 5.73
C ILE A 178 -14.65 0.58 6.96
N GLU A 179 -15.91 0.25 6.73
CA GLU A 179 -16.77 -0.32 7.76
C GLU A 179 -16.46 -1.82 7.91
N PRO A 180 -16.46 -2.37 9.14
CA PRO A 180 -16.19 -3.80 9.34
C PRO A 180 -17.06 -4.73 8.49
N THR A 181 -18.32 -4.38 8.25
CA THR A 181 -19.27 -5.11 7.38
C THR A 181 -18.79 -5.23 5.94
N GLN A 182 -17.95 -4.32 5.46
CA GLN A 182 -17.39 -4.31 4.11
C GLN A 182 -16.11 -5.14 3.99
N THR A 183 -15.54 -5.59 5.12
CA THR A 183 -14.30 -6.36 5.12
C THR A 183 -14.51 -7.82 4.69
N GLY A 184 -15.75 -8.32 4.71
CA GLY A 184 -16.07 -9.74 4.48
C GLY A 184 -15.67 -10.66 5.65
N TRP A 185 -15.05 -10.12 6.70
CA TRP A 185 -14.74 -10.84 7.93
C TRP A 185 -15.90 -10.71 8.92
N ALA A 186 -16.52 -11.84 9.24
CA ALA A 186 -17.70 -11.93 10.09
C ALA A 186 -17.35 -12.42 11.50
N ASP A 187 -16.28 -11.90 12.12
CA ASP A 187 -16.01 -12.30 13.51
C ASP A 187 -17.06 -11.70 14.46
N GLN A 188 -17.50 -12.58 15.35
CA GLN A 188 -18.62 -12.52 16.30
C GLN A 188 -18.60 -11.36 17.33
N ALA A 189 -17.90 -10.25 17.07
CA ALA A 189 -17.88 -9.07 17.94
C ALA A 189 -18.81 -7.92 17.48
N ILE A 190 -19.44 -8.01 16.30
CA ILE A 190 -20.38 -6.98 15.79
C ILE A 190 -21.85 -7.35 16.08
N MET A 191 -22.11 -8.55 16.60
CA MET A 191 -23.36 -8.85 17.31
C MET A 191 -23.30 -8.46 18.81
N ALA A 192 -22.43 -7.52 19.20
CA ALA A 192 -22.71 -6.68 20.36
C ALA A 192 -23.82 -5.67 20.02
N LYS A 193 -24.98 -6.18 19.55
CA LYS A 193 -26.21 -5.39 19.38
C LYS A 193 -26.88 -5.12 20.74
N SER A 194 -26.30 -5.63 21.81
CA SER A 194 -26.56 -5.24 23.19
C SER A 194 -25.29 -5.53 23.98
N LEU A 195 -24.58 -4.48 24.39
CA LEU A 195 -23.85 -4.52 25.64
C LEU A 195 -24.56 -3.53 26.55
N ASP A 196 -25.62 -4.01 27.20
CA ASP A 196 -25.75 -3.71 28.62
C ASP A 196 -24.37 -3.95 29.25
N THR A 197 -23.92 -2.97 30.02
CA THR A 197 -22.58 -2.89 30.60
C THR A 197 -22.21 -4.16 31.37
N GLY A 198 -21.50 -5.09 30.72
CA GLY A 198 -20.89 -6.25 31.35
C GLY A 198 -19.43 -5.95 31.68
N GLU A 199 -19.06 -6.08 32.95
CA GLU A 199 -17.66 -6.02 33.38
C GLU A 199 -16.85 -7.16 32.74
N VAL A 200 -15.67 -6.81 32.21
CA VAL A 200 -14.69 -7.79 31.72
C VAL A 200 -13.93 -8.34 32.94
N PRO A 201 -13.99 -9.65 33.22
CA PRO A 201 -13.22 -10.23 34.33
C PRO A 201 -11.73 -10.21 34.00
N GLY A 202 -10.96 -9.39 34.71
CA GLY A 202 -9.52 -9.28 34.56
C GLY A 202 -9.00 -7.94 35.05
N GLU A 203 -7.95 -7.98 35.87
CA GLU A 203 -7.43 -6.92 36.76
C GLU A 203 -6.84 -5.65 36.08
N ILE A 204 -7.29 -5.28 34.88
CA ILE A 204 -6.81 -4.07 34.18
C ILE A 204 -8.00 -3.23 33.72
N ALA A 205 -8.87 -2.89 34.68
CA ALA A 205 -9.85 -1.81 34.54
C ALA A 205 -9.15 -0.43 34.66
N VAL A 206 -8.21 -0.15 33.75
CA VAL A 206 -7.61 1.18 33.66
C VAL A 206 -8.61 2.09 32.95
N LYS A 207 -9.26 2.97 33.73
CA LYS A 207 -10.01 4.15 33.29
C LYS A 207 -9.14 5.07 32.42
N ARG A 208 -8.92 4.69 31.16
CA ARG A 208 -8.46 5.61 30.12
C ARG A 208 -9.70 6.10 29.41
N ALA A 209 -10.00 7.39 29.59
CA ALA A 209 -10.87 8.14 28.70
C ALA A 209 -10.28 8.11 27.28
N ARG A 210 -10.48 6.99 26.57
CA ARG A 210 -10.18 6.88 25.16
C ARG A 210 -11.32 7.58 24.45
N ARG A 211 -11.03 8.64 23.70
CA ARG A 211 -11.92 9.06 22.60
C ARG A 211 -12.19 7.79 21.78
N GLY A 212 -13.37 7.19 21.97
CA GLY A 212 -13.73 5.93 21.35
C GLY A 212 -13.67 6.09 19.84
N VAL A 213 -13.00 5.18 19.16
CA VAL A 213 -13.23 5.02 17.72
C VAL A 213 -14.64 4.43 17.59
N PRO A 214 -15.54 5.02 16.79
CA PRO A 214 -16.87 4.45 16.58
C PRO A 214 -16.75 2.98 16.16
N LEU A 215 -17.58 2.09 16.71
CA LEU A 215 -17.61 0.66 16.35
C LEU A 215 -17.98 0.42 14.88
N SER A 216 -18.43 1.46 14.17
CA SER A 216 -18.75 1.43 12.75
C SER A 216 -17.53 1.55 11.83
N VAL A 217 -16.33 1.87 12.34
CA VAL A 217 -15.14 2.04 11.50
C VAL A 217 -13.99 1.16 11.97
N LEU A 218 -13.22 0.62 11.02
CA LEU A 218 -12.12 -0.29 11.35
C LEU A 218 -11.03 0.42 12.14
N ASN A 219 -10.80 -0.04 13.38
CA ASN A 219 -9.72 0.43 14.22
C ASN A 219 -8.42 -0.38 14.00
N MET A 220 -7.33 0.04 14.65
CA MET A 220 -6.02 -0.60 14.50
C MET A 220 -6.03 -2.07 14.92
N TRP A 221 -6.72 -2.42 16.02
CA TRP A 221 -6.77 -3.78 16.54
C TRP A 221 -7.65 -4.69 15.69
N GLU A 222 -8.76 -4.17 15.18
CA GLU A 222 -9.61 -4.88 14.23
C GLU A 222 -8.87 -5.12 12.91
N SER A 223 -8.11 -4.13 12.44
CA SER A 223 -7.24 -4.30 11.26
C SER A 223 -6.19 -5.40 11.49
N ALA A 224 -5.61 -5.49 12.69
CA ALA A 224 -4.66 -6.55 13.04
C ALA A 224 -5.33 -7.94 13.08
N ARG A 225 -6.50 -8.06 13.71
CA ARG A 225 -7.26 -9.32 13.76
C ARG A 225 -7.74 -9.77 12.38
N LEU A 226 -8.18 -8.84 11.54
CA LEU A 226 -8.53 -9.11 10.15
C LEU A 226 -7.35 -9.73 9.39
N VAL A 227 -6.14 -9.17 9.56
CA VAL A 227 -4.92 -9.71 8.95
C VAL A 227 -4.57 -11.08 9.55
N GLU A 228 -4.68 -11.25 10.87
CA GLU A 228 -4.43 -12.53 11.53
C GLU A 228 -5.38 -13.63 11.03
N TYR A 229 -6.67 -13.30 10.84
CA TYR A 229 -7.65 -14.21 10.27
C TYR A 229 -7.30 -14.54 8.82
N ALA A 230 -6.98 -13.54 7.99
CA ALA A 230 -6.56 -13.75 6.60
C ALA A 230 -5.30 -14.61 6.48
N MET A 231 -4.36 -14.48 7.43
CA MET A 231 -3.20 -15.34 7.52
C MET A 231 -3.61 -16.79 7.82
N GLY A 232 -4.53 -17.00 8.76
CA GLY A 232 -5.08 -18.33 9.06
C GLY A 232 -5.75 -18.98 7.85
N ASP A 233 -6.56 -18.22 7.11
CA ASP A 233 -7.23 -18.68 5.88
C ASP A 233 -6.22 -19.09 4.78
N ALA A 234 -5.11 -18.36 4.70
CA ALA A 234 -3.99 -18.67 3.81
C ALA A 234 -3.05 -19.78 4.31
N GLY A 235 -3.33 -20.40 5.47
CA GLY A 235 -2.51 -21.48 6.05
C GLY A 235 -1.36 -21.05 6.96
N TYR A 236 -1.25 -19.76 7.31
CA TYR A 236 -0.20 -19.18 8.15
C TYR A 236 -0.72 -18.82 9.55
N GLY A 237 -1.00 -19.83 10.37
CA GLY A 237 -1.58 -19.65 11.70
C GLY A 237 -0.58 -19.65 12.87
N SER A 238 0.68 -20.02 12.63
CA SER A 238 1.65 -20.25 13.71
C SER A 238 2.07 -18.95 14.40
N ILE A 239 2.59 -19.06 15.64
CA ILE A 239 3.08 -17.89 16.36
C ILE A 239 4.32 -17.31 15.67
N GLU A 240 5.12 -18.16 15.04
CA GLU A 240 6.29 -17.79 14.24
C GLU A 240 5.87 -16.96 13.03
N ASP A 241 4.83 -17.39 12.30
CA ASP A 241 4.31 -16.64 11.14
C ASP A 241 3.80 -15.26 11.55
N LYS A 242 3.04 -15.19 12.66
CA LYS A 242 2.55 -13.92 13.21
C LYS A 242 3.70 -13.01 13.63
N ASN A 243 4.72 -13.55 14.28
CA ASN A 243 5.91 -12.78 14.66
C ASN A 243 6.65 -12.19 13.45
N LYS A 244 6.73 -12.94 12.34
CA LYS A 244 7.30 -12.43 11.08
C LYS A 244 6.49 -11.23 10.55
N VAL A 245 5.19 -11.44 10.33
CA VAL A 245 4.32 -10.45 9.68
C VAL A 245 4.13 -9.19 10.52
N PHE A 246 3.91 -9.33 11.83
CA PHE A 246 3.65 -8.20 12.72
C PHE A 246 4.91 -7.54 13.30
N SER A 247 6.10 -8.11 13.07
CA SER A 247 7.33 -7.56 13.66
C SER A 247 8.56 -7.72 12.76
N LEU A 248 9.08 -8.94 12.59
CA LEU A 248 10.45 -9.14 12.09
C LEU A 248 10.65 -8.61 10.67
N ASN A 249 9.66 -8.78 9.79
CA ASN A 249 9.78 -8.36 8.40
C ASN A 249 9.90 -6.84 8.26
N ALA A 250 9.09 -6.09 9.01
CA ALA A 250 9.18 -4.63 9.04
C ALA A 250 10.51 -4.13 9.61
N GLN A 251 11.05 -4.81 10.62
CA GLN A 251 12.37 -4.48 11.18
C GLN A 251 13.49 -4.73 10.17
N SER A 252 13.44 -5.84 9.44
CA SER A 252 14.43 -6.20 8.43
C SER A 252 14.41 -5.27 7.21
N ILE A 253 13.21 -4.88 6.76
CA ILE A 253 13.04 -4.11 5.53
C ILE A 253 13.31 -2.62 5.76
N TYR A 254 12.73 -2.06 6.82
CA TYR A 254 12.81 -0.62 7.12
C TYR A 254 13.87 -0.28 8.17
N SER A 255 14.66 -1.26 8.61
CA SER A 255 15.63 -1.09 9.71
C SER A 255 15.00 -0.51 10.98
N LEU A 256 13.72 -0.85 11.24
CA LEU A 256 12.98 -0.37 12.39
C LEU A 256 13.28 -1.23 13.63
N THR A 257 13.18 -0.64 14.82
CA THR A 257 13.11 -1.41 16.07
C THR A 257 11.65 -1.50 16.50
N ILE A 258 11.02 -2.66 16.28
CA ILE A 258 9.62 -2.91 16.60
C ILE A 258 9.57 -3.97 17.69
N ARG A 259 8.71 -3.84 18.70
CA ARG A 259 8.50 -4.93 19.66
C ARG A 259 7.59 -5.99 19.05
N PRO A 260 7.81 -7.29 19.32
CA PRO A 260 6.91 -8.34 18.86
C PRO A 260 5.47 -8.07 19.29
N TYR A 261 4.52 -8.32 18.38
CA TYR A 261 3.10 -8.20 18.69
C TYR A 261 2.73 -9.13 19.84
N GLY A 262 1.99 -8.64 20.84
CA GLY A 262 1.65 -9.40 22.04
C GLY A 262 2.74 -9.48 23.12
N SER A 263 3.93 -8.89 22.93
CA SER A 263 4.95 -8.85 23.99
C SER A 263 4.61 -7.81 25.07
N CYS A 264 4.35 -8.28 26.30
CA CYS A 264 4.17 -7.42 27.47
C CYS A 264 5.55 -7.09 28.08
N PRO A 265 5.82 -5.87 28.57
CA PRO A 265 7.05 -5.60 29.31
C PRO A 265 7.05 -6.46 30.57
N LYS A 266 8.04 -7.33 30.74
CA LYS A 266 8.34 -7.85 32.08
C LYS A 266 8.76 -6.64 32.91
N THR A 267 7.88 -6.20 33.81
CA THR A 267 8.27 -5.30 34.88
C THR A 267 9.39 -5.99 35.64
N LEU A 268 10.61 -5.50 35.49
CA LEU A 268 11.70 -5.84 36.40
C LEU A 268 11.22 -5.38 37.78
N ARG A 269 10.94 -6.35 38.64
CA ARG A 269 10.73 -6.13 40.07
C ARG A 269 12.08 -5.94 40.74
#